data_AF-A0A7V8ZJT8-F1
#
_entry.id   AF-A0A7V8ZJT8-F1
#
_cell.length_a   1.000
_cell.length_b   1.000
_cell.length_c   1.000
_cell.angle_alpha   90.00
_cell.angle_beta   90.00
_cell.angle_gamma   90.00
#
_symmetry.space_group_name_H-M   'P 1'
#
loop_
_entity.id
_entity.type
_entity.pdbx_description
1 polymer ?
#
loop_
_entity_poly.entity_id
_entity_poly.type
_entity_poly.pdbx_seq_one_letter_code
_entity_poly.pdbx_strand_id
1 'polypeptide(L)'
;MPTVEGLRFEYALHPLPPGRWAFTRWRWELWHGAHLIATGWHSSRPYAERCLRRHAARVGSRLMGLTAPDPDVTVPGGDFVPGATVQLVIGGVPCRLVPRALEGPGQRAVVSAA
;
A
#
# COMPACT_ATOMS: atom_id res chain seq x y z
N MET A 1 -28.54 2.09 8.21
CA MET A 1 -27.62 1.10 7.61
C MET A 1 -26.24 1.44 8.08
N PRO A 2 -25.63 0.69 9.01
CA PRO A 2 -24.25 0.96 9.41
C PRO A 2 -23.37 0.65 8.20
N THR A 3 -22.84 1.69 7.57
CA THR A 3 -21.74 1.55 6.63
C THR A 3 -20.60 0.97 7.44
N VAL A 4 -20.40 -0.34 7.39
CA VAL A 4 -19.15 -0.93 7.88
C VAL A 4 -18.10 -0.34 6.95
N GLU A 5 -17.53 0.80 7.36
CA GLU A 5 -16.40 1.41 6.69
C GLU A 5 -15.29 0.37 6.76
N GLY A 6 -15.15 -0.38 5.68
CA GLY A 6 -14.13 -1.40 5.54
C GLY A 6 -12.77 -0.79 5.86
N LEU A 7 -11.89 -1.59 6.46
CA LEU A 7 -10.61 -1.13 6.97
C LEU A 7 -9.82 -0.39 5.88
N ARG A 8 -9.49 0.88 6.12
CA ARG A 8 -8.79 1.72 5.14
C ARG A 8 -7.34 1.93 5.56
N PHE A 9 -6.41 1.58 4.68
CA PHE A 9 -5.02 2.00 4.79
C PHE A 9 -4.65 2.91 3.63
N GLU A 10 -3.77 3.85 3.93
CA GLU A 10 -3.12 4.66 2.94
C GLU A 10 -1.78 4.04 2.57
N TYR A 11 -1.36 4.18 1.31
CA TYR A 11 -0.10 3.63 0.86
C TYR A 11 0.70 4.59 -0.01
N ALA A 12 2.01 4.46 0.08
CA ALA A 12 2.97 5.08 -0.79
C ALA A 12 3.70 4.02 -1.60
N LEU A 13 3.87 4.25 -2.89
CA LEU A 13 4.78 3.44 -3.70
C LEU A 13 5.48 4.35 -4.71
N HIS A 14 6.76 4.61 -4.49
CA HIS A 14 7.53 5.49 -5.35
C HIS A 14 8.92 4.93 -5.67
N PRO A 15 9.43 5.15 -6.89
CA PRO A 15 10.82 4.86 -7.18
C PRO A 15 11.72 5.83 -6.40
N LEU A 16 12.75 5.29 -5.78
CA LEU A 16 13.86 6.06 -5.25
C LEU A 16 14.81 6.40 -6.39
N PRO A 17 15.48 7.57 -6.33
CA PRO A 17 16.46 7.94 -7.33
C PRO A 17 17.54 6.85 -7.46
N PRO A 18 17.97 6.56 -8.71
CA PRO A 18 19.05 5.62 -8.96
C PRO A 18 20.28 6.09 -8.20
N GLY A 19 20.86 5.20 -7.41
CA GLY A 19 22.08 5.49 -6.67
C GLY A 19 23.31 5.28 -7.55
N ARG A 20 24.47 5.12 -6.91
CA ARG A 20 25.71 4.69 -7.58
C ARG A 20 25.57 3.35 -8.33
N TRP A 21 24.56 2.56 -8.00
CA TRP A 21 24.27 1.26 -8.60
C TRP A 21 23.05 1.36 -9.52
N ALA A 22 23.15 0.77 -10.72
CA ALA A 22 22.21 0.93 -11.82
C ALA A 22 20.83 0.23 -11.65
N PHE A 23 20.41 -0.09 -10.43
CA PHE A 23 19.11 -0.70 -10.17
C PHE A 23 18.12 0.30 -9.56
N THR A 24 16.90 0.30 -10.09
CA THR A 24 15.79 1.07 -9.54
C THR A 24 15.37 0.46 -8.21
N ARG A 25 15.29 1.30 -7.17
CA ARG A 25 14.75 0.90 -5.87
C ARG A 25 13.35 1.46 -5.75
N TRP A 26 12.42 0.66 -5.27
CA TRP A 26 11.05 1.06 -4.99
C TRP A 26 10.86 1.11 -3.50
N ARG A 27 10.51 2.29 -2.97
CA ARG A 27 10.14 2.47 -1.59
C ARG A 27 8.63 2.32 -1.47
N TRP A 28 8.22 1.54 -0.48
CA TRP A 28 6.82 1.37 -0.13
C TRP A 28 6.59 1.81 1.31
N GLU A 29 5.43 2.40 1.56
CA GLU A 29 5.01 2.83 2.89
C GLU A 29 3.53 2.50 3.08
N LEU A 30 3.20 2.09 4.29
CA LEU A 30 1.85 1.75 4.71
C LEU A 30 1.49 2.64 5.89
N TRP A 31 0.37 3.33 5.75
CA TRP A 31 -0.11 4.37 6.64
C TRP A 31 -1.52 4.04 7.12
N HIS A 32 -1.85 4.47 8.33
CA HIS A 32 -3.20 4.45 8.88
C HIS A 32 -3.47 5.84 9.49
N GLY A 33 -4.18 6.68 8.72
CA GLY A 33 -4.32 8.10 9.02
C GLY A 33 -2.97 8.82 9.10
N ALA A 34 -2.69 9.43 10.25
CA ALA A 34 -1.43 10.14 10.51
C ALA A 34 -0.24 9.23 10.88
N HIS A 35 -0.47 7.93 11.09
CA HIS A 35 0.55 7.02 11.59
C HIS A 35 1.18 6.19 10.45
N LEU A 36 2.51 6.21 10.37
CA LEU A 36 3.26 5.27 9.54
C LEU A 36 3.30 3.91 10.26
N ILE A 37 2.72 2.89 9.64
CA ILE A 37 2.62 1.54 10.22
C ILE A 37 3.80 0.67 9.81
N ALA A 38 4.19 0.73 8.53
CA ALA A 38 5.30 -0.05 8.01
C ALA A 38 5.92 0.65 6.79
N THR A 39 7.22 0.46 6.60
CA THR A 39 7.92 0.93 5.40
C THR A 39 9.03 -0.04 5.04
N GLY A 40 9.39 -0.07 3.76
CA GLY A 40 10.52 -0.82 3.27
C GLY A 40 10.88 -0.42 1.85
N TRP A 41 11.84 -1.13 1.28
CA TRP A 41 12.23 -0.96 -0.12
C TRP A 41 12.48 -2.31 -0.78
N HIS A 42 12.33 -2.35 -2.09
CA HIS A 42 12.68 -3.51 -2.90
C HIS A 42 13.29 -3.06 -4.24
N SER A 43 14.10 -3.91 -4.87
CA SER A 43 14.66 -3.67 -6.22
C SER A 43 13.64 -3.82 -7.36
N SER A 44 12.40 -4.21 -7.06
CA SER A 44 11.39 -4.55 -8.06
C SER A 44 10.02 -4.08 -7.60
N ARG A 45 9.27 -3.44 -8.51
CA ARG A 45 7.95 -2.87 -8.23
C ARG A 45 6.94 -3.95 -7.77
N PRO A 46 6.74 -5.06 -8.51
CA PRO A 46 5.85 -6.15 -8.05
C PRO A 46 6.16 -6.69 -6.66
N TYR A 47 7.44 -6.72 -6.27
CA TYR A 47 7.84 -7.19 -4.95
C TYR A 47 7.53 -6.17 -3.85
N ALA A 48 7.77 -4.87 -4.11
CA ALA A 48 7.38 -3.81 -3.19
C ALA A 48 5.85 -3.80 -2.97
N GLU A 49 5.06 -4.00 -4.03
CA GLU A 49 3.60 -4.15 -3.96
C GLU A 49 3.19 -5.37 -3.13
N ARG A 50 3.84 -6.52 -3.34
CA ARG A 50 3.59 -7.75 -2.56
C ARG A 50 3.88 -7.54 -1.07
N CYS A 51 5.00 -6.88 -0.75
CA CYS A 51 5.36 -6.53 0.63
C CYS A 51 4.30 -5.64 1.27
N LEU A 52 3.79 -4.65 0.52
CA LEU A 52 2.77 -3.71 0.98
C LEU A 52 1.44 -4.43 1.28
N ARG A 53 0.95 -5.27 0.36
CA ARG A 53 -0.28 -6.08 0.58
C ARG A 53 -0.15 -6.99 1.78
N ARG A 54 1.00 -7.67 1.93
CA ARG A 54 1.26 -8.56 3.07
C ARG A 54 1.29 -7.81 4.40
N HIS A 55 1.86 -6.60 4.44
CA HIS A 55 1.84 -5.79 5.66
C HIS A 55 0.43 -5.26 5.96
N ALA A 56 -0.30 -4.79 4.96
CA ALA A 56 -1.68 -4.36 5.14
C ALA A 56 -2.58 -5.48 5.66
N ALA A 57 -2.45 -6.69 5.11
CA ALA A 57 -3.19 -7.86 5.56
C ALA A 57 -2.84 -8.26 6.99
N ARG A 58 -1.55 -8.25 7.34
CA ARG A 58 -1.08 -8.56 8.71
C ARG A 58 -1.57 -7.55 9.74
N VAL A 59 -1.44 -6.26 9.43
CA VAL A 59 -1.88 -5.17 10.31
C VAL A 59 -3.40 -5.21 10.43
N GLY A 60 -4.12 -5.38 9.32
CA GLY A 60 -5.57 -5.44 9.34
C GLY A 60 -6.11 -6.64 10.09
N SER A 61 -5.52 -7.82 9.94
CA SER A 61 -5.88 -8.99 10.76
C SER A 61 -5.69 -8.68 12.25
N ARG A 62 -4.57 -8.08 12.64
CA ARG A 62 -4.32 -7.71 14.04
C ARG A 62 -5.33 -6.70 14.58
N LEU A 63 -5.67 -5.66 13.80
CA LEU A 63 -6.67 -4.67 14.20
C LEU A 63 -8.06 -5.29 14.39
N MET A 64 -8.36 -6.34 13.66
CA MET A 64 -9.62 -7.08 13.76
C MET A 64 -9.58 -8.25 14.76
N GLY A 65 -8.46 -8.45 15.47
CA GLY A 65 -8.29 -9.60 16.37
C GLY A 65 -8.22 -10.96 15.65
N LEU A 66 -7.97 -10.96 14.34
CA LEU A 66 -7.85 -12.16 13.52
C LEU A 66 -6.41 -12.64 13.47
N THR A 67 -6.22 -13.96 13.28
CA THR A 67 -4.92 -14.53 12.96
C THR A 67 -4.39 -13.90 11.67
N ALA A 68 -3.13 -13.45 11.70
CA ALA A 68 -2.49 -12.90 10.51
C ALA A 68 -2.40 -13.98 9.42
N PRO A 69 -2.65 -13.64 8.14
CA PRO A 69 -2.49 -14.59 7.05
C PRO A 69 -1.05 -15.05 6.97
N ASP A 70 -0.88 -16.32 6.56
CA ASP A 70 0.42 -16.93 6.35
C ASP A 70 1.27 -16.06 5.39
N PRO A 71 2.55 -15.81 5.71
CA PRO A 71 3.44 -15.01 4.88
C PRO A 71 3.62 -15.49 3.44
N ASP A 72 3.40 -16.77 3.17
CA ASP A 72 3.54 -17.41 1.85
C ASP A 72 2.22 -17.46 1.07
N VAL A 73 1.09 -17.17 1.74
CA VAL A 73 -0.20 -17.02 1.06
C VAL A 73 -0.19 -15.70 0.30
N THR A 74 -0.24 -15.80 -1.03
CA THR A 74 -0.44 -14.64 -1.90
C THR A 74 -1.81 -14.05 -1.58
N VAL A 75 -1.83 -12.86 -0.97
CA VAL A 75 -3.09 -12.12 -0.77
C VAL A 75 -3.58 -11.68 -2.15
N PRO A 76 -4.70 -12.24 -2.65
CA PRO A 76 -5.25 -11.80 -3.92
C PRO A 76 -5.63 -10.34 -3.80
N GLY A 77 -5.25 -9.58 -4.81
CA GLY A 77 -5.64 -8.19 -4.99
C GLY A 77 -5.59 -7.92 -6.48
N GLY A 78 -6.60 -7.23 -7.01
CA GLY A 78 -6.67 -6.87 -8.44
C GLY A 78 -5.41 -6.13 -8.91
N ASP A 79 -5.29 -5.89 -10.21
CA ASP A 79 -4.08 -5.29 -10.79
C ASP A 79 -3.61 -4.06 -9.98
N PHE A 80 -2.38 -4.16 -9.45
CA PHE A 80 -1.78 -3.05 -8.69
C PHE A 80 -1.22 -2.05 -9.69
N VAL A 81 -2.03 -1.07 -10.06
CA VAL A 81 -1.53 0.11 -10.75
C VAL A 81 -1.10 1.11 -9.67
N PRO A 82 0.18 1.54 -9.62
CA PRO A 82 0.61 2.57 -8.68
C PRO A 82 -0.28 3.81 -8.81
N GLY A 83 -0.83 4.29 -7.70
CA GLY A 83 -1.80 5.39 -7.72
C GLY A 83 -3.26 4.97 -7.93
N ALA A 84 -3.54 3.66 -8.04
CA ALA A 84 -4.91 3.14 -8.00
C ALA A 84 -5.29 2.71 -6.59
N THR A 85 -6.59 2.80 -6.28
CA THR A 85 -7.14 2.19 -5.08
C THR A 85 -7.22 0.69 -5.28
N VAL A 86 -6.68 -0.08 -4.33
CA VAL A 86 -6.67 -1.54 -4.37
C VAL A 86 -7.56 -2.09 -3.27
N GLN A 87 -8.45 -3.02 -3.61
CA GLN A 87 -9.27 -3.72 -2.65
C GLN A 87 -8.63 -5.07 -2.30
N LEU A 88 -8.53 -5.33 -1.00
CA LEU A 88 -8.07 -6.57 -0.41
C LEU A 88 -9.19 -7.14 0.44
N VAL A 89 -9.18 -8.46 0.64
CA VAL A 89 -10.07 -9.12 1.59
C VAL A 89 -9.21 -9.72 2.69
N ILE A 90 -9.42 -9.29 3.93
CA ILE A 90 -8.67 -9.75 5.10
C ILE A 90 -9.66 -10.52 5.99
N GLY A 91 -9.56 -11.85 6.04
CA GLY A 91 -10.44 -12.68 6.87
C GLY A 91 -11.93 -12.46 6.62
N GLY A 92 -12.32 -12.13 5.38
CA GLY A 92 -13.71 -11.83 4.99
C GLY A 92 -14.12 -10.35 5.08
N VAL A 93 -13.29 -9.48 5.67
CA VAL A 93 -13.55 -8.05 5.75
C VAL A 93 -12.90 -7.31 4.57
N PRO A 94 -13.64 -6.46 3.84
CA PRO A 94 -13.06 -5.65 2.78
C PRO A 94 -12.10 -4.63 3.39
N CYS A 95 -10.87 -4.62 2.91
CA CYS A 95 -9.84 -3.65 3.23
C CYS A 95 -9.47 -2.86 1.97
N ARG A 96 -9.39 -1.55 2.08
CA ARG A 96 -9.07 -0.66 0.96
C ARG A 96 -7.71 -0.02 1.16
N LEU A 97 -6.82 -0.26 0.21
CA LEU A 97 -5.55 0.44 0.06
C LEU A 97 -5.77 1.65 -0.84
N VAL A 98 -5.71 2.84 -0.27
CA VAL A 98 -5.80 4.09 -1.04
C VAL A 98 -4.41 4.67 -1.26
N PRO A 99 -4.09 5.15 -2.48
CA PRO A 99 -2.84 5.84 -2.71
C PRO A 99 -2.84 7.14 -1.90
N ARG A 100 -1.80 7.33 -1.11
CA ARG A 100 -1.49 8.64 -0.55
C ARG A 100 -0.86 9.45 -1.67
N ALA A 101 -1.40 10.62 -1.94
CA ALA A 101 -0.72 11.61 -2.76
C ALA A 101 0.51 12.08 -1.98
N LEU A 102 1.59 11.31 -2.05
CA LEU A 102 2.91 11.83 -1.74
C LEU A 102 3.28 12.68 -2.94
N GLU A 103 3.54 13.96 -2.70
CA GLU A 103 4.27 14.81 -3.61
C GLU A 103 5.60 14.11 -3.89
N GLY A 104 5.65 13.30 -4.95
CA GLY A 104 6.90 12.76 -5.44
C GLY A 104 7.79 13.94 -5.80
N PRO A 105 9.13 13.84 -5.66
CA PRO A 105 10.02 14.83 -6.24
C PRO A 105 9.83 14.79 -7.78
N GLY A 106 8.92 15.61 -8.30
CA GLY A 106 8.55 15.67 -9.71
C GLY A 106 7.05 15.82 -10.04
N GLN A 107 6.12 15.69 -9.10
CA GLN A 107 4.70 15.87 -9.41
C GLN A 107 4.25 17.31 -9.11
N ARG A 108 4.45 18.20 -10.08
CA ARG A 108 3.74 19.49 -10.15
C ARG A 108 2.24 19.18 -10.08
N ALA A 109 1.58 19.70 -9.06
CA ALA A 109 0.13 19.73 -8.98
C ALA A 109 -0.44 20.27 -10.29
N VAL A 110 -1.09 19.40 -11.07
CA VAL A 110 -2.04 19.89 -12.08
C VAL A 110 -3.27 20.28 -11.27
N VAL A 111 -3.24 21.52 -10.77
CA VAL A 111 -4.46 22.20 -10.34
C VAL A 111 -5.21 22.48 -11.64
N SER A 112 -6.17 21.63 -11.99
CA SER A 112 -7.22 22.05 -12.92
C SER A 112 -8.01 23.14 -12.19
N ALA A 113 -7.65 24.39 -12.50
CA ALA A 113 -8.51 25.53 -12.25
C ALA A 113 -9.81 25.34 -13.05
N ALA A 114 -10.92 25.59 -12.36
CA ALA A 114 -12.28 25.64 -12.89
C ALA A 114 -12.42 26.67 -14.03
#